data_AF-A0A0B7H7T6-F1
#
_entry.id   AF-A0A0B7H7T6-F1
#
_cell.length_a   1.000
_cell.length_b   1.000
_cell.length_c   1.000
_cell.angle_alpha   90.00
_cell.angle_beta   90.00
_cell.angle_gamma   90.00
#
_symmetry.space_group_name_H-M   'P 1'
#
loop_
_entity.id
_entity.type
_entity.pdbx_description
1 polymer ?
#
loop_
_entity_poly.entity_id
_entity_poly.type
_entity_poly.pdbx_seq_one_letter_code
_entity_poly.pdbx_strand_id
1 'polypeptide(L)'
;MIIGLVYKLFEDKWLNFDTKKARKALFFLAAGTLFGVCLSYLGMEFLSKIYPIAILSVIFKAIGLWYLLFSFPKQWLSIFSSKGWSRKYIFIFLGALILKSLLQTISVFPSAIDLFFNNKYLILAYLHLSLIAMISCSLLALMHHYGWIANTFLSRLGNVFLMMGFVVSEVLLVTGGLGMFYSPIIMLIASGSMAFAVLCLILSPIQNKFSLWKRTNGSL
;
A
#
# COMPACT_ATOMS: atom_id res chain seq x y z
N MET A 1 -11.04 1.96 -5.25
CA MET A 1 -11.28 3.08 -4.31
C MET A 1 -9.99 3.81 -3.92
N ILE A 2 -9.03 3.15 -3.24
CA ILE A 2 -7.78 3.80 -2.76
C ILE A 2 -6.89 4.34 -3.89
N ILE A 3 -6.82 3.63 -5.01
CA ILE A 3 -6.03 4.06 -6.18
C ILE A 3 -6.55 5.40 -6.75
N GLY A 4 -7.86 5.64 -6.71
CA GLY A 4 -8.46 6.92 -7.10
C GLY A 4 -8.06 8.06 -6.16
N LEU A 5 -7.89 7.77 -4.87
CA LEU A 5 -7.37 8.71 -3.87
C LEU A 5 -5.93 9.13 -4.20
N VAL A 6 -5.10 8.18 -4.62
CA VAL A 6 -3.71 8.43 -5.05
C VAL A 6 -3.70 9.29 -6.30
N TYR A 7 -4.54 8.98 -7.31
CA TYR A 7 -4.66 9.84 -8.50
C TYR A 7 -5.09 11.27 -8.16
N LYS A 8 -6.05 11.45 -7.25
CA LYS A 8 -6.47 12.77 -6.77
C LYS A 8 -5.33 13.54 -6.07
N LEU A 9 -4.51 12.85 -5.27
CA LEU A 9 -3.31 13.44 -4.66
C LEU A 9 -2.28 13.90 -5.69
N PHE A 10 -2.19 13.22 -6.83
CA PHE A 10 -1.33 13.62 -7.95
C PHE A 10 -1.88 14.82 -8.72
N GLU A 11 -3.21 14.94 -8.84
CA GLU A 11 -3.92 16.06 -9.47
C GLU A 11 -3.73 17.38 -8.73
N ASP A 12 -3.88 17.37 -7.41
CA ASP A 12 -3.92 18.60 -6.60
C ASP A 12 -2.57 19.35 -6.50
N LYS A 13 -1.43 18.72 -6.83
CA LYS A 13 -0.11 19.35 -6.59
C LYS A 13 1.00 19.02 -7.60
N TRP A 14 0.90 17.97 -8.41
CA TRP A 14 2.11 17.34 -8.94
C TRP A 14 2.24 17.35 -10.45
N LEU A 15 1.24 16.94 -11.23
CA LEU A 15 1.40 16.75 -12.67
C LEU A 15 0.05 16.67 -13.42
N ASN A 16 0.02 17.14 -14.67
CA ASN A 16 -1.00 16.75 -15.64
C ASN A 16 -0.81 15.27 -15.99
N PHE A 17 -1.78 14.42 -15.64
CA PHE A 17 -1.79 13.00 -16.01
C PHE A 17 -2.80 12.72 -17.13
N ASP A 18 -2.55 11.64 -17.86
CA ASP A 18 -3.46 11.17 -18.90
C ASP A 18 -4.69 10.50 -18.25
N THR A 19 -5.77 11.27 -18.12
CA THR A 19 -7.04 10.84 -17.50
C THR A 19 -7.64 9.61 -18.17
N LYS A 20 -7.37 9.38 -19.47
CA LYS A 20 -7.86 8.20 -20.20
C LYS A 20 -7.13 6.94 -19.77
N LYS A 21 -5.81 7.00 -19.58
CA LYS A 21 -5.00 5.87 -19.11
C LYS A 21 -5.27 5.55 -17.64
N ALA A 22 -5.41 6.57 -16.79
CA ALA A 22 -5.77 6.40 -15.38
C ALA A 22 -7.13 5.70 -15.20
N ARG A 23 -8.14 6.09 -15.99
CA ARG A 23 -9.47 5.45 -15.96
C ARG A 23 -9.40 3.98 -16.38
N LYS A 24 -8.63 3.66 -17.43
CA LYS A 24 -8.42 2.26 -17.85
C LYS A 24 -7.70 1.45 -16.78
N ALA A 25 -6.65 2.00 -16.15
CA ALA A 25 -5.95 1.36 -15.05
C ALA A 25 -6.91 1.02 -13.88
N LEU A 26 -7.73 1.99 -13.46
CA LEU A 26 -8.74 1.79 -12.42
C LEU A 26 -9.75 0.70 -12.79
N PHE A 27 -10.23 0.68 -14.03
CA PHE A 27 -11.17 -0.33 -14.50
C PHE A 27 -10.57 -1.74 -14.47
N PHE A 28 -9.37 -1.93 -15.04
CA PHE A 28 -8.72 -3.23 -15.08
C PHE A 28 -8.32 -3.73 -13.69
N LEU A 29 -7.86 -2.85 -12.81
CA LEU A 29 -7.55 -3.22 -11.41
C LEU A 29 -8.83 -3.59 -10.64
N ALA A 30 -9.94 -2.85 -10.83
CA ALA A 30 -11.22 -3.16 -10.19
C ALA A 30 -11.80 -4.50 -10.68
N ALA A 31 -11.84 -4.72 -12.00
CA ALA A 31 -12.28 -5.98 -12.60
C ALA A 31 -11.40 -7.14 -12.11
N GLY A 32 -10.07 -6.96 -12.13
CA GLY A 32 -9.13 -7.94 -11.62
C GLY A 32 -9.34 -8.26 -10.14
N THR A 33 -9.68 -7.28 -9.29
CA THR A 33 -10.01 -7.53 -7.87
C THR A 33 -11.30 -8.32 -7.67
N LEU A 34 -12.34 -8.10 -8.48
CA LEU A 34 -13.58 -8.88 -8.41
C LEU A 34 -13.32 -10.35 -8.73
N PHE A 35 -12.64 -10.63 -9.83
CA PHE A 35 -12.23 -12.00 -10.16
C PHE A 35 -11.21 -12.56 -9.16
N GLY A 36 -10.48 -11.70 -8.46
CA GLY A 36 -9.51 -12.10 -7.45
C GLY A 36 -10.12 -12.73 -6.21
N VAL A 37 -11.42 -12.54 -5.95
CA VAL A 37 -12.12 -13.25 -4.87
C VAL A 37 -12.08 -14.77 -5.09
N CYS A 38 -12.08 -15.19 -6.36
CA CYS A 38 -11.94 -16.59 -6.75
C CYS A 38 -10.59 -17.21 -6.36
N LEU A 39 -9.51 -16.40 -6.21
CA LEU A 39 -8.24 -16.92 -5.70
C LEU A 39 -8.36 -17.42 -4.27
N SER A 40 -9.19 -16.80 -3.42
CA SER A 40 -9.34 -17.27 -2.03
C SER A 40 -9.96 -18.67 -1.96
N TYR A 41 -10.69 -19.08 -2.99
CA TYR A 41 -11.31 -20.39 -3.09
C TYR A 41 -10.42 -21.45 -3.75
N LEU A 42 -9.21 -21.08 -4.24
CA LEU A 42 -8.29 -22.03 -4.87
C LEU A 42 -7.78 -23.10 -3.91
N GLY A 43 -7.77 -22.83 -2.60
CA GLY A 43 -7.41 -23.79 -1.55
C GLY A 43 -8.53 -24.76 -1.18
N MET A 44 -9.67 -24.76 -1.87
CA MET A 44 -10.79 -25.68 -1.67
C MET A 44 -10.92 -26.66 -2.85
N GLU A 45 -11.64 -27.77 -2.68
CA GLU A 45 -11.80 -28.85 -3.66
C GLU A 45 -12.34 -28.43 -5.06
N PHE A 46 -12.79 -27.18 -5.22
CA PHE A 46 -13.34 -26.64 -6.47
C PHE A 46 -12.30 -26.21 -7.53
N LEU A 47 -11.08 -26.76 -7.44
CA LEU A 47 -9.89 -26.34 -8.20
C LEU A 47 -10.14 -26.24 -9.71
N SER A 48 -10.74 -27.27 -10.33
CA SER A 48 -10.81 -27.36 -11.79
C SER A 48 -11.70 -26.30 -12.46
N LYS A 49 -12.74 -25.80 -11.78
CA LYS A 49 -13.68 -24.80 -12.35
C LYS A 49 -13.26 -23.37 -12.07
N ILE A 50 -12.57 -23.13 -10.95
CA ILE A 50 -12.23 -21.79 -10.46
C ILE A 50 -10.85 -21.33 -10.96
N TYR A 51 -9.97 -22.28 -11.28
CA TYR A 51 -8.62 -22.02 -11.80
C TYR A 51 -8.54 -21.07 -13.02
N PRO A 52 -9.35 -21.23 -14.09
CA PRO A 52 -9.28 -20.30 -15.23
C PRO A 52 -9.70 -18.87 -14.85
N ILE A 53 -10.64 -18.71 -13.91
CA ILE A 53 -11.09 -17.41 -13.40
C ILE A 53 -9.98 -16.75 -12.59
N ALA A 54 -9.21 -17.53 -11.82
CA ALA A 54 -8.07 -17.06 -11.05
C ALA A 54 -6.92 -16.55 -11.95
N ILE A 55 -6.62 -17.26 -13.04
CA ILE A 55 -5.66 -16.80 -14.05
C ILE A 55 -6.11 -15.48 -14.67
N LEU A 56 -7.40 -15.37 -15.01
CA LEU A 56 -7.96 -14.16 -15.58
C LEU A 56 -7.81 -12.95 -14.64
N SER A 57 -8.01 -13.15 -13.32
CA SER A 57 -7.77 -12.11 -12.32
C SER A 57 -6.34 -11.57 -12.36
N VAL A 58 -5.34 -12.46 -12.43
CA VAL A 58 -3.93 -12.07 -12.46
C VAL A 58 -3.60 -11.30 -13.73
N ILE A 59 -4.09 -11.74 -14.89
CA ILE A 59 -3.91 -11.04 -16.17
C ILE A 59 -4.49 -9.63 -16.11
N PHE A 60 -5.73 -9.49 -15.65
CA PHE A 60 -6.39 -8.18 -15.53
C PHE A 60 -5.65 -7.25 -14.56
N LYS A 61 -5.17 -7.78 -13.43
CA LYS A 61 -4.37 -7.00 -12.47
C LYS A 61 -3.02 -6.58 -13.04
N ALA A 62 -2.33 -7.46 -13.77
CA ALA A 62 -1.05 -7.16 -14.41
C ALA A 62 -1.20 -6.06 -15.48
N ILE A 63 -2.24 -6.15 -16.33
CA ILE A 63 -2.56 -5.11 -17.31
C ILE A 63 -2.89 -3.79 -16.60
N GLY A 64 -3.71 -3.84 -15.55
CA GLY A 64 -4.06 -2.66 -14.76
C GLY A 64 -2.84 -1.98 -14.11
N LEU A 65 -1.90 -2.78 -13.57
CA LEU A 65 -0.67 -2.30 -12.96
C LEU A 65 0.28 -1.70 -14.01
N TRP A 66 0.38 -2.31 -15.20
CA TRP A 66 1.12 -1.76 -16.32
C TRP A 66 0.59 -0.38 -16.73
N TYR A 67 -0.72 -0.25 -16.94
CA TYR A 67 -1.34 1.04 -17.24
C TYR A 67 -1.15 2.07 -16.13
N LEU A 68 -1.16 1.65 -14.87
CA LEU A 68 -0.91 2.53 -13.73
C LEU A 68 0.52 3.09 -13.76
N LEU A 69 1.54 2.26 -13.98
CA LEU A 69 2.93 2.70 -14.06
C LEU A 69 3.18 3.63 -15.26
N PHE A 70 2.58 3.33 -16.42
CA PHE A 70 2.68 4.17 -17.62
C PHE A 70 1.80 5.43 -17.60
N SER A 71 0.86 5.53 -16.66
CA SER A 71 0.04 6.73 -16.46
C SER A 71 0.81 7.85 -15.79
N PHE A 72 1.94 7.56 -15.14
CA PHE A 72 2.79 8.57 -14.53
C PHE A 72 3.83 9.09 -15.54
N PRO A 73 4.02 10.41 -15.65
CA PRO A 73 4.98 10.98 -16.59
C PRO A 73 6.42 10.73 -16.11
N LYS A 74 7.38 10.71 -17.04
CA LYS A 74 8.82 10.43 -16.79
C LYS A 74 9.47 11.31 -15.71
N GLN A 75 8.87 12.46 -15.39
CA GLN A 75 9.29 13.39 -14.33
C GLN A 75 9.06 12.86 -12.90
N TRP A 76 8.41 11.69 -12.75
CA TRP A 76 8.26 11.02 -11.46
C TRP A 76 9.59 10.73 -10.77
N LEU A 77 10.69 10.56 -11.53
CA LEU A 77 12.04 10.37 -10.98
C LEU A 77 12.60 11.62 -10.28
N SER A 78 12.28 12.84 -10.73
CA SER A 78 12.72 14.06 -10.01
C SER A 78 11.92 14.29 -8.72
N ILE A 79 10.71 13.71 -8.66
CA ILE A 79 9.88 13.68 -7.47
C ILE A 79 10.50 12.81 -6.35
N PHE A 80 11.44 11.91 -6.63
CA PHE A 80 12.16 11.14 -5.60
C PHE A 80 13.06 12.01 -4.71
N SER A 81 13.48 13.19 -5.19
CA SER A 81 14.48 14.02 -4.50
C SER A 81 13.92 14.92 -3.40
N SER A 82 12.60 15.14 -3.32
CA SER A 82 12.04 16.07 -2.32
C SER A 82 11.54 15.42 -1.02
N LYS A 83 11.79 16.13 0.09
CA LYS A 83 11.82 15.67 1.48
C LYS A 83 10.44 15.44 2.15
N GLY A 84 9.37 15.18 1.40
CA GLY A 84 8.01 15.06 1.96
C GLY A 84 7.63 13.65 2.44
N TRP A 85 7.14 13.50 3.68
CA TRP A 85 6.64 12.22 4.22
C TRP A 85 5.52 11.59 3.39
N SER A 86 4.62 12.42 2.84
CA SER A 86 3.55 11.97 1.93
C SER A 86 4.10 11.20 0.71
N ARG A 87 5.23 11.64 0.13
CA ARG A 87 5.87 10.96 -1.03
C ARG A 87 6.37 9.57 -0.64
N LYS A 88 7.01 9.45 0.53
CA LYS A 88 7.55 8.18 1.03
C LYS A 88 6.43 7.14 1.23
N TYR A 89 5.28 7.57 1.74
CA TYR A 89 4.11 6.69 1.89
C TYR A 89 3.52 6.25 0.54
N ILE A 90 3.46 7.14 -0.45
CA ILE A 90 3.05 6.76 -1.82
C ILE A 90 4.03 5.74 -2.43
N PHE A 91 5.33 5.88 -2.13
CA PHE A 91 6.32 4.91 -2.59
C PHE A 91 6.13 3.54 -1.95
N ILE A 92 5.92 3.48 -0.64
CA ILE A 92 5.59 2.22 0.06
C ILE A 92 4.29 1.62 -0.50
N PHE A 93 3.28 2.45 -0.76
CA PHE A 93 2.03 2.02 -1.38
C PHE A 93 2.27 1.35 -2.74
N LEU A 94 3.07 1.96 -3.63
CA LEU A 94 3.37 1.38 -4.93
C LEU A 94 4.23 0.12 -4.82
N GLY A 95 5.25 0.13 -3.96
CA GLY A 95 6.08 -1.04 -3.71
C GLY A 95 5.24 -2.22 -3.22
N ALA A 96 4.32 -1.96 -2.29
CA ALA A 96 3.37 -2.95 -1.81
C ALA A 96 2.39 -3.41 -2.89
N LEU A 97 1.91 -2.52 -3.75
CA LEU A 97 1.03 -2.89 -4.87
C LEU A 97 1.74 -3.83 -5.85
N ILE A 98 3.01 -3.55 -6.18
CA ILE A 98 3.84 -4.39 -7.05
C ILE A 98 4.12 -5.74 -6.37
N LEU A 99 4.62 -5.71 -5.13
CA LEU A 99 4.95 -6.91 -4.39
C LEU A 99 3.70 -7.79 -4.20
N LYS A 100 2.57 -7.21 -3.81
CA LYS A 100 1.27 -7.91 -3.74
C LYS A 100 0.90 -8.57 -5.07
N SER A 101 1.10 -7.87 -6.19
CA SER A 101 0.84 -8.42 -7.51
C SER A 101 1.75 -9.60 -7.84
N LEU A 102 3.04 -9.54 -7.46
CA LEU A 102 3.97 -10.64 -7.64
C LEU A 102 3.58 -11.86 -6.82
N LEU A 103 3.29 -11.69 -5.52
CA LEU A 103 2.80 -12.78 -4.66
C LEU A 103 1.52 -13.39 -5.23
N GLN A 104 0.62 -12.57 -5.77
CA GLN A 104 -0.62 -13.08 -6.37
C GLN A 104 -0.36 -13.88 -7.65
N THR A 105 0.57 -13.46 -8.52
CA THR A 105 0.96 -14.24 -9.70
C THR A 105 1.57 -15.59 -9.30
N ILE A 106 2.42 -15.60 -8.28
CA ILE A 106 3.03 -16.83 -7.75
C ILE A 106 1.96 -17.76 -7.18
N SER A 107 0.96 -17.23 -6.46
CA SER A 107 -0.10 -18.05 -5.84
C SER A 107 -1.00 -18.80 -6.83
N VAL A 108 -1.01 -18.41 -8.11
CA VAL A 108 -1.78 -19.11 -9.16
C VAL A 108 -0.99 -20.27 -9.77
N PHE A 109 0.33 -20.34 -9.58
CA PHE A 109 1.10 -21.48 -10.06
C PHE A 109 0.75 -22.76 -9.30
N PRO A 110 0.45 -23.88 -9.99
CA PRO A 110 -0.03 -25.10 -9.36
C PRO A 110 0.96 -25.69 -8.35
N SER A 111 2.26 -25.52 -8.60
CA SER A 111 3.33 -25.93 -7.65
C SER A 111 3.44 -25.06 -6.40
N ALA A 112 2.85 -23.86 -6.39
CA ALA A 112 2.91 -22.90 -5.30
C ALA A 112 1.62 -22.83 -4.47
N ILE A 113 0.53 -23.48 -4.91
CA ILE A 113 -0.76 -23.51 -4.21
C ILE A 113 -0.56 -24.09 -2.80
N ASP A 114 0.03 -25.27 -2.68
CA ASP A 114 0.22 -25.92 -1.38
C ASP A 114 1.09 -25.10 -0.43
N LEU A 115 2.08 -24.38 -0.97
CA LEU A 115 2.99 -23.53 -0.20
C LEU A 115 2.27 -22.27 0.32
N PHE A 116 1.42 -21.65 -0.50
CA PHE A 116 0.72 -20.41 -0.15
C PHE A 116 -0.50 -20.64 0.73
N PHE A 117 -1.29 -21.70 0.51
CA PHE A 117 -2.51 -21.95 1.27
C PHE A 117 -2.25 -22.66 2.60
N ASN A 118 -1.20 -23.48 2.68
CA ASN A 118 -0.86 -24.19 3.91
C ASN A 118 0.03 -23.33 4.84
N ASN A 119 0.72 -22.32 4.30
CA ASN A 119 1.56 -21.43 5.10
C ASN A 119 0.82 -20.16 5.56
N LYS A 120 0.38 -20.19 6.83
CA LYS A 120 -0.24 -19.05 7.53
C LYS A 120 0.56 -17.74 7.39
N TYR A 121 1.90 -17.81 7.40
CA TYR A 121 2.74 -16.60 7.40
C TYR A 121 2.68 -15.87 6.06
N LEU A 122 2.59 -16.58 4.92
CA LEU A 122 2.44 -15.97 3.59
C LEU A 122 1.07 -15.30 3.43
N ILE A 123 0.02 -15.96 3.93
CA ILE A 123 -1.33 -15.37 3.96
C ILE A 123 -1.32 -14.09 4.80
N LEU A 124 -0.66 -14.13 5.96
CA LEU A 124 -0.57 -12.98 6.86
C LEU A 124 0.26 -11.84 6.25
N ALA A 125 1.39 -12.14 5.60
CA ALA A 125 2.21 -11.19 4.84
C ALA A 125 1.37 -10.47 3.77
N TYR A 126 0.63 -11.24 2.97
CA TYR A 126 -0.27 -10.70 1.94
C TYR A 126 -1.32 -9.75 2.53
N LEU A 127 -1.91 -10.11 3.66
CA LEU A 127 -2.89 -9.28 4.36
C LEU A 127 -2.24 -8.01 4.95
N HIS A 128 -1.04 -8.11 5.52
CA HIS A 128 -0.30 -6.96 6.05
C HIS A 128 0.04 -5.95 4.96
N LEU A 129 0.58 -6.43 3.82
CA LEU A 129 0.81 -5.61 2.62
C LEU A 129 -0.47 -4.90 2.17
N SER A 130 -1.59 -5.63 2.19
CA SER A 130 -2.87 -5.11 1.74
C SER A 130 -3.43 -4.05 2.68
N LEU A 131 -3.46 -4.31 3.98
CA LEU A 131 -4.10 -3.45 4.96
C LEU A 131 -3.19 -2.28 5.35
N ILE A 132 -1.97 -2.57 5.80
CA ILE A 132 -1.07 -1.55 6.34
C ILE A 132 -0.42 -0.76 5.21
N ALA A 133 0.15 -1.45 4.23
CA ALA A 133 0.93 -0.79 3.19
C ALA A 133 0.04 -0.11 2.14
N MET A 134 -1.10 -0.71 1.75
CA MET A 134 -1.99 -0.05 0.81
C MET A 134 -2.99 0.89 1.48
N ILE A 135 -3.76 0.45 2.48
CA ILE A 135 -4.80 1.30 3.08
C ILE A 135 -4.19 2.33 4.00
N SER A 136 -3.47 1.91 5.05
CA SER A 136 -2.98 2.84 6.07
C SER A 136 -1.96 3.84 5.51
N CYS A 137 -1.00 3.40 4.70
CA CYS A 137 -0.04 4.35 4.11
C CYS A 137 -0.69 5.31 3.12
N SER A 138 -1.69 4.89 2.32
CA SER A 138 -2.40 5.81 1.43
C SER A 138 -3.17 6.88 2.21
N LEU A 139 -3.78 6.50 3.33
CA LEU A 139 -4.48 7.42 4.22
C LEU A 139 -3.49 8.40 4.88
N LEU A 140 -2.39 7.89 5.43
CA LEU A 140 -1.33 8.73 6.03
C LEU A 140 -0.70 9.67 5.00
N ALA A 141 -0.51 9.21 3.76
CA ALA A 141 -0.05 10.07 2.67
C ALA A 141 -1.01 11.26 2.45
N LEU A 142 -2.32 11.01 2.52
CA LEU A 142 -3.36 12.02 2.37
C LEU A 142 -3.41 12.98 3.56
N MET A 143 -3.33 12.47 4.80
CA MET A 143 -3.28 13.28 6.01
C MET A 143 -2.07 14.22 6.03
N HIS A 144 -0.90 13.74 5.60
CA HIS A 144 0.29 14.57 5.41
C HIS A 144 0.13 15.57 4.25
N HIS A 145 -0.58 15.20 3.18
CA HIS A 145 -0.78 16.07 2.03
C HIS A 145 -1.68 17.27 2.36
N TYR A 146 -2.80 17.04 3.03
CA TYR A 146 -3.71 18.10 3.47
C TYR A 146 -3.21 18.85 4.70
N GLY A 147 -2.10 18.41 5.30
CA GLY A 147 -1.47 19.05 6.45
C GLY A 147 -2.20 18.79 7.76
N TRP A 148 -3.02 17.74 7.83
CA TRP A 148 -3.73 17.38 9.07
C TRP A 148 -2.77 16.96 10.17
N ILE A 149 -1.64 16.36 9.80
CA ILE A 149 -0.57 16.00 10.72
C ILE A 149 0.48 17.10 10.71
N ALA A 150 0.72 17.74 11.86
CA ALA A 150 1.77 18.74 11.98
C ALA A 150 3.16 18.11 11.80
N ASN A 151 4.10 18.87 11.23
CA ASN A 151 5.50 18.44 11.08
C ASN A 151 6.30 18.67 12.37
N THR A 152 5.83 18.08 13.47
CA THR A 152 6.51 18.08 14.77
C THR A 152 7.54 16.95 14.86
N PHE A 153 8.46 17.05 15.82
CA PHE A 153 9.40 15.96 16.12
C PHE A 153 8.66 14.64 16.41
N LEU A 154 7.55 14.72 17.17
CA LEU A 154 6.72 13.57 17.54
C LEU A 154 6.08 12.89 16.32
N SER A 155 5.54 13.67 15.39
CA SER A 155 5.01 13.15 14.12
C SER A 155 6.11 12.48 13.29
N ARG A 156 7.29 13.11 13.19
CA ARG A 156 8.43 12.53 12.46
C ARG A 156 8.85 11.20 13.07
N LEU A 157 8.95 11.14 14.40
CA LEU A 157 9.29 9.94 15.15
C LEU A 157 8.25 8.83 14.88
N GLY A 158 6.96 9.15 14.95
CA GLY A 158 5.87 8.23 14.62
C GLY A 158 5.99 7.68 13.20
N ASN A 159 6.20 8.54 12.19
CA ASN A 159 6.36 8.08 10.82
C ASN A 159 7.56 7.12 10.63
N VAL A 160 8.68 7.37 11.32
CA VAL A 160 9.87 6.49 11.27
C VAL A 160 9.57 5.13 11.91
N PHE A 161 9.01 5.11 13.12
CA PHE A 161 8.68 3.86 13.81
C PHE A 161 7.63 3.04 13.07
N LEU A 162 6.67 3.70 12.40
CA LEU A 162 5.67 3.03 11.58
C LEU A 162 6.34 2.35 10.38
N MET A 163 7.21 3.07 9.66
CA MET A 163 7.93 2.50 8.51
C MET A 163 8.85 1.35 8.92
N MET A 164 9.65 1.53 9.98
CA MET A 164 10.56 0.50 10.45
C MET A 164 9.81 -0.74 10.93
N GLY A 165 8.77 -0.56 11.75
CA GLY A 165 7.94 -1.66 12.23
C GLY A 165 7.25 -2.42 11.09
N PHE A 166 6.73 -1.69 10.10
CA PHE A 166 6.13 -2.30 8.92
C PHE A 166 7.15 -3.13 8.13
N VAL A 167 8.29 -2.55 7.76
CA VAL A 167 9.33 -3.26 6.97
C VAL A 167 9.84 -4.49 7.70
N VAL A 168 10.14 -4.38 9.00
CA VAL A 168 10.62 -5.53 9.81
C VAL A 168 9.54 -6.60 9.89
N SER A 169 8.29 -6.23 10.16
CA SER A 169 7.18 -7.20 10.21
C SER A 169 6.99 -7.95 8.89
N GLU A 170 7.12 -7.23 7.77
CA GLU A 170 6.91 -7.80 6.45
C GLU A 170 8.03 -8.76 6.06
N VAL A 171 9.28 -8.35 6.26
CA VAL A 171 10.45 -9.21 6.01
C VAL A 171 10.35 -10.49 6.82
N LEU A 172 9.94 -10.39 8.09
CA LEU A 172 9.82 -11.55 8.98
C LEU A 172 8.67 -12.49 8.57
N LEU A 173 7.54 -11.96 8.10
CA LEU A 173 6.43 -12.78 7.61
C LEU A 173 6.74 -13.46 6.29
N VAL A 174 7.41 -12.77 5.35
CA VAL A 174 7.84 -13.36 4.09
C VAL A 174 8.90 -14.44 4.32
N THR A 175 9.91 -14.16 5.14
CA THR A 175 10.96 -15.15 5.47
C THR A 175 10.43 -16.33 6.28
N GLY A 176 9.47 -16.11 7.19
CA GLY A 176 8.75 -17.18 7.88
C GLY A 176 7.86 -17.99 6.94
N GLY A 177 7.25 -17.32 5.96
CA GLY A 177 6.47 -17.91 4.87
C GLY A 177 7.29 -18.79 3.92
N LEU A 178 8.57 -18.48 3.74
CA LEU A 178 9.50 -19.28 2.95
C LEU A 178 10.20 -20.37 3.78
N GLY A 179 9.89 -20.48 5.08
CA GLY A 179 10.49 -21.48 5.98
C GLY A 179 11.94 -21.18 6.38
N MET A 180 12.44 -19.97 6.13
CA MET A 180 13.83 -19.61 6.43
C MET A 180 14.02 -19.19 7.89
N PHE A 181 13.26 -18.18 8.33
CA PHE A 181 13.45 -17.57 9.64
C PHE A 181 12.16 -16.93 10.13
N TYR A 182 11.78 -17.22 11.36
CA TYR A 182 10.65 -16.58 12.02
C TYR A 182 10.93 -16.47 13.52
N SER A 183 10.73 -15.28 14.07
CA SER A 183 10.85 -15.03 15.51
C SER A 183 9.63 -14.26 16.03
N PRO A 184 8.82 -14.88 16.91
CA PRO A 184 7.66 -14.22 17.52
C PRO A 184 8.02 -12.94 18.28
N ILE A 185 9.19 -12.90 18.91
CA ILE A 185 9.66 -11.77 19.72
C ILE A 185 9.94 -10.56 18.82
N ILE A 186 10.62 -10.77 17.70
CA ILE A 186 10.87 -9.70 16.72
C ILE A 186 9.55 -9.21 16.12
N MET A 187 8.61 -10.11 15.84
CA MET A 187 7.27 -9.76 15.37
C MET A 187 6.49 -8.91 16.38
N LEU A 188 6.61 -9.23 17.67
CA LEU A 188 5.98 -8.49 18.77
C LEU A 188 6.58 -7.08 18.89
N ILE A 189 7.92 -6.97 18.81
CA ILE A 189 8.62 -5.68 18.84
C ILE A 189 8.22 -4.81 17.64
N ALA A 190 8.17 -5.39 16.44
CA ALA A 190 7.76 -4.68 15.22
C ALA A 190 6.30 -4.20 15.30
N SER A 191 5.39 -5.05 15.79
CA SER A 191 3.99 -4.68 16.01
C SER A 191 3.85 -3.60 17.10
N GLY A 192 4.59 -3.73 18.20
CA GLY A 192 4.64 -2.75 19.28
C GLY A 192 5.16 -1.39 18.80
N SER A 193 6.18 -1.37 17.94
CA SER A 193 6.70 -0.13 17.37
C SER A 193 5.70 0.54 16.43
N MET A 194 4.91 -0.23 15.68
CA MET A 194 3.81 0.33 14.86
C MET A 194 2.68 0.90 15.74
N ALA A 195 2.31 0.23 16.83
CA ALA A 195 1.31 0.76 17.76
C ALA A 195 1.78 2.06 18.43
N PHE A 196 3.03 2.08 18.90
CA PHE A 196 3.66 3.29 19.45
C PHE A 196 3.70 4.43 18.43
N ALA A 197 4.02 4.12 17.17
CA ALA A 197 4.02 5.10 16.10
C ALA A 197 2.65 5.76 15.88
N VAL A 198 1.57 4.97 15.86
CA VAL A 198 0.21 5.48 15.73
C VAL A 198 -0.14 6.38 16.92
N LEU A 199 0.24 5.99 18.13
CA LEU A 199 0.04 6.80 19.33
C LEU A 199 0.77 8.15 19.24
N CYS A 200 2.03 8.17 18.77
CA CYS A 200 2.76 9.42 18.50
C CYS A 200 2.10 10.29 17.43
N LEU A 201 1.51 9.69 16.40
CA LEU A 201 0.81 10.41 15.33
C LEU A 201 -0.53 11.00 15.80
N ILE A 202 -1.24 10.32 16.71
CA ILE A 202 -2.48 10.82 17.31
C ILE A 202 -2.20 11.97 18.29
N LEU A 203 -1.14 11.84 19.11
CA LEU A 203 -0.73 12.87 20.06
C LEU A 203 -0.10 14.10 19.37
N SER A 204 0.32 13.96 18.12
CA SER A 204 0.78 15.10 17.33
C SER A 204 -0.36 16.12 17.18
N PRO A 205 -0.10 17.41 17.41
CA PRO A 205 -1.12 18.43 17.20
C PRO A 205 -1.63 18.39 15.75
N ILE A 206 -2.94 18.49 15.60
CA ILE A 206 -3.58 18.61 14.29
C ILE A 206 -3.30 20.01 13.77
N GLN A 207 -2.61 20.12 12.64
CA GLN A 207 -2.38 21.42 12.01
C GLN A 207 -3.67 21.83 11.30
N ASN A 208 -4.46 22.65 11.96
CA ASN A 208 -5.69 23.16 11.35
C ASN A 208 -5.31 24.17 10.27
N LYS A 209 -5.38 23.79 8.98
CA LYS A 209 -5.16 24.72 7.86
C LYS A 209 -6.10 25.93 7.90
N PHE A 210 -7.22 25.83 8.62
CA PHE A 210 -8.14 26.92 8.92
C PHE A 210 -7.51 28.03 9.78
N SER A 211 -6.55 27.71 10.66
CA SER A 211 -5.83 28.72 11.44
C SER A 211 -4.76 29.44 10.63
N LEU A 212 -4.18 28.79 9.60
CA LEU A 212 -3.25 29.44 8.67
C LEU A 212 -3.99 30.41 7.74
N TRP A 213 -5.18 30.06 7.23
CA TRP A 213 -6.03 30.99 6.46
C TRP A 213 -6.47 32.20 7.29
N LYS A 214 -6.86 32.00 8.56
CA LYS A 214 -7.19 33.11 9.48
C LYS A 214 -5.97 33.95 9.87
N ARG A 215 -4.76 33.38 9.83
CA ARG A 215 -3.51 34.10 10.14
C ARG A 215 -2.93 34.84 8.93
N THR A 216 -3.24 34.43 7.70
CA THR A 216 -2.88 35.16 6.47
C THR A 216 -3.94 36.17 6.03
N ASN A 217 -5.23 35.94 6.35
CA ASN A 217 -6.34 36.80 5.91
C ASN A 217 -7.02 37.56 7.06
N GLY A 218 -6.56 37.40 8.31
CA GLY A 218 -7.09 38.09 9.50
C GLY A 218 -6.27 39.29 9.95
N SER A 219 -5.41 39.83 9.08
CA SER A 219 -4.76 41.14 9.25
C SER A 219 -5.35 42.14 8.26
N LEU A 220 -6.64 42.45 8.43
CA LEU A 220 -7.28 43.69 7.98
C LEU A 220 -8.24 44.13 9.09
#